data_AF-A0A839AM24-F1
#
_entry.id   AF-A0A839AM24-F1
#
_cell.length_a   1.000
_cell.length_b   1.000
_cell.length_c   1.000
_cell.angle_alpha   90.00
_cell.angle_beta   90.00
_cell.angle_gamma   90.00
#
_symmetry.space_group_name_H-M   'P 1'
#
loop_
_entity.id
_entity.type
_entity.pdbx_description
1 polymer ?
#
loop_
_entity_poly.entity_id
_entity_poly.type
_entity_poly.pdbx_seq_one_letter_code
_entity_poly.pdbx_strand_id
1 'polypeptide(L)'
;MAGYLEKREIGPATLYLGDAREIVPALPKAHLFVSDAPYRLTSGGAAKTSSRHKPMTVGWMADYSNNGAIVHCDIDWDEVAALAFEALVDDADCYLMANDKNVFPAHAAGVRAGFRLHNLLVWGKGTATANRWFMKDCEFTLYLFKGRAKTILTPGAKQLSQIPQRDETGHPTEKPVLEMERYIRASAKPGETVLDPFMGSGSTGVAAVRAGRRFVGVEIERRWFDAACRRIEAAAATPRPRGMFDAFEGEQVEMATGGVA
;
A
#
# COMPACT_ATOMS: atom_id res chain seq x y z
N MET A 1 19.83 -13.81 16.67
CA MET A 1 20.28 -12.92 15.58
C MET A 1 19.08 -12.67 14.69
N ALA A 2 18.80 -11.43 14.30
CA ALA A 2 17.63 -11.13 13.46
C ALA A 2 17.76 -11.87 12.11
N GLY A 3 16.72 -12.62 11.72
CA GLY A 3 16.70 -13.57 10.59
C GLY A 3 16.73 -12.94 9.19
N TYR A 4 17.35 -11.76 9.02
CA TYR A 4 17.47 -11.13 7.71
C TYR A 4 18.69 -11.65 6.93
N LEU A 5 18.54 -11.75 5.62
CA LEU A 5 19.61 -12.08 4.67
C LEU A 5 20.50 -10.87 4.36
N GLU A 6 19.88 -9.68 4.30
CA GLU A 6 20.58 -8.43 4.01
C GLU A 6 19.89 -7.26 4.73
N LYS A 7 20.68 -6.27 5.15
CA LYS A 7 20.22 -4.99 5.68
C LYS A 7 20.85 -3.85 4.88
N ARG A 8 20.05 -2.87 4.47
CA ARG A 8 20.50 -1.63 3.82
C ARG A 8 19.99 -0.41 4.55
N GLU A 9 20.84 0.59 4.69
CA GLU A 9 20.48 1.90 5.23
C GLU A 9 20.67 2.94 4.13
N ILE A 10 19.59 3.66 3.80
CA ILE A 10 19.53 4.63 2.71
C ILE A 10 18.89 5.91 3.26
N GLY A 11 19.70 6.90 3.64
CA GLY A 11 19.20 8.11 4.29
C GLY A 11 18.39 7.76 5.55
N PRO A 12 17.12 8.20 5.69
CA PRO A 12 16.28 7.89 6.84
C PRO A 12 15.55 6.53 6.74
N ALA A 13 15.85 5.72 5.72
CA ALA A 13 15.23 4.42 5.48
C ALA A 13 16.15 3.26 5.88
N THR A 14 15.58 2.22 6.49
CA THR A 14 16.24 0.94 6.76
C THR A 14 15.45 -0.18 6.13
N LEU A 15 16.09 -0.94 5.23
CA LEU A 15 15.46 -2.01 4.47
C LEU A 15 16.08 -3.35 4.87
N TYR A 16 15.26 -4.37 4.99
CA TYR A 16 15.67 -5.74 5.28
C TYR A 16 15.19 -6.70 4.18
N LEU A 17 16.09 -7.56 3.72
CA LEU A 17 15.73 -8.70 2.87
C LEU A 17 15.52 -9.92 3.76
N GLY A 18 14.33 -10.50 3.74
CA GLY A 18 13.99 -11.71 4.47
C GLY A 18 12.52 -11.77 4.87
N ASP A 19 12.20 -12.68 5.78
CA ASP A 19 10.83 -12.90 6.22
C ASP A 19 10.40 -11.90 7.29
N ALA A 20 9.32 -11.17 7.02
CA ALA A 20 8.77 -10.21 7.97
C ALA A 20 8.35 -10.84 9.31
N ARG A 21 7.92 -12.11 9.31
CA ARG A 21 7.54 -12.85 10.52
C ARG A 21 8.71 -13.04 11.47
N GLU A 22 9.93 -13.12 10.94
CA GLU A 22 11.16 -13.27 11.73
C GLU A 22 11.79 -11.93 12.10
N ILE A 23 11.72 -10.96 11.18
CA ILE A 23 12.44 -9.70 11.32
C ILE A 23 11.66 -8.71 12.18
N VAL A 24 10.38 -8.49 11.87
CA VAL A 24 9.58 -7.41 12.48
C VAL A 24 9.47 -7.52 14.01
N PRO A 25 9.27 -8.71 14.62
CA PRO A 25 9.20 -8.82 16.08
C PRO A 25 10.47 -8.36 16.82
N ALA A 26 11.62 -8.34 16.15
CA ALA A 26 12.89 -7.90 16.72
C ALA A 26 13.16 -6.40 16.53
N LEU A 27 12.33 -5.68 15.78
CA LEU A 27 12.52 -4.27 15.47
C LEU A 27 11.90 -3.36 16.55
N PRO A 28 12.40 -2.13 16.71
CA PRO A 28 11.70 -1.11 17.48
C PRO A 28 10.30 -0.84 16.91
N LYS A 29 9.34 -0.58 17.79
CA LYS A 29 7.96 -0.29 17.39
C LYS A 29 7.87 0.96 16.51
N ALA A 30 7.03 0.90 15.48
CA ALA A 30 6.77 1.98 14.55
C ALA A 30 5.58 2.85 14.99
N HIS A 31 5.48 4.05 14.42
CA HIS A 31 4.44 5.03 14.74
C HIS A 31 3.26 4.96 13.77
N LEU A 32 3.49 4.36 12.60
CA LEU A 32 2.53 4.20 11.54
C LEU A 32 2.83 2.92 10.75
N PHE A 33 1.80 2.16 10.44
CA PHE A 33 1.87 0.99 9.55
C PHE A 33 1.14 1.33 8.25
N VAL A 34 1.80 1.17 7.10
CA VAL A 34 1.20 1.38 5.77
C VAL A 34 1.67 0.25 4.88
N SER A 35 0.77 -0.64 4.47
CA SER A 35 1.18 -1.81 3.66
C SER A 35 0.06 -2.42 2.83
N ASP A 36 0.42 -2.84 1.61
CA ASP A 36 -0.37 -3.72 0.76
C ASP A 36 0.10 -5.17 0.97
N ALA A 37 -0.40 -5.79 2.03
CA ALA A 37 -0.06 -7.17 2.36
C ALA A 37 -0.45 -8.12 1.21
N PRO A 38 0.31 -9.21 0.99
CA PRO A 38 -0.07 -10.20 0.00
C PRO A 38 -1.40 -10.86 0.39
N TYR A 39 -2.31 -10.98 -0.57
CA TYR A 39 -3.57 -11.68 -0.38
C TYR A 39 -3.92 -12.53 -1.59
N ARG A 40 -4.67 -13.60 -1.34
CA ARG A 40 -5.15 -14.48 -2.41
C ARG A 40 -6.12 -13.74 -3.32
N LEU A 41 -5.92 -13.89 -4.62
CA LEU A 41 -6.91 -13.52 -5.62
C LEU A 41 -7.75 -14.76 -5.93
N THR A 42 -9.04 -14.59 -6.12
CA THR A 42 -9.86 -15.71 -6.61
C THR A 42 -9.44 -16.06 -8.04
N SER A 43 -9.15 -17.33 -8.31
CA SER A 43 -9.00 -17.87 -9.66
C SER A 43 -10.27 -17.66 -10.49
N GLY A 44 -10.16 -16.97 -11.63
CA GLY A 44 -11.24 -16.81 -12.60
C GLY A 44 -11.13 -17.85 -13.71
N GLY A 45 -12.04 -18.83 -13.73
CA GLY A 45 -12.06 -19.97 -14.65
C GLY A 45 -11.52 -19.69 -16.05
N ALA A 46 -10.56 -20.51 -16.51
CA ALA A 46 -10.05 -20.49 -17.87
C ALA A 46 -11.22 -20.52 -18.86
N ALA A 47 -11.38 -19.45 -19.64
CA ALA A 47 -12.29 -19.48 -20.76
C ALA A 47 -11.83 -20.59 -21.70
N LYS A 48 -12.63 -21.65 -21.86
CA LYS A 48 -12.51 -22.52 -23.04
C LYS A 48 -12.80 -21.61 -24.23
N THR A 49 -11.74 -21.15 -24.90
CA THR A 49 -11.82 -20.25 -26.04
C THR A 49 -12.56 -20.95 -27.18
N SER A 50 -13.82 -20.58 -27.40
CA SER A 50 -14.39 -20.70 -28.75
C SER A 50 -13.78 -19.57 -29.58
N SER A 51 -13.30 -19.91 -30.78
CA SER A 51 -12.45 -19.10 -31.67
C SER A 51 -13.06 -17.78 -32.20
N ARG A 52 -14.13 -17.26 -31.60
CA ARG A 52 -14.88 -16.10 -32.11
C ARG A 52 -14.68 -14.79 -31.35
N HIS A 53 -14.01 -14.79 -30.20
CA HIS A 53 -13.75 -13.54 -29.46
C HIS A 53 -12.32 -13.52 -28.94
N LYS A 54 -11.47 -12.64 -29.49
CA LYS A 54 -10.17 -12.34 -28.89
C LYS A 54 -10.44 -11.74 -27.51
N PRO A 55 -9.86 -12.28 -26.41
CA PRO A 55 -10.01 -11.65 -25.13
C PRO A 55 -9.21 -10.32 -25.16
N MET A 56 -9.83 -9.27 -24.64
CA MET A 56 -9.20 -7.97 -24.42
C MET A 56 -8.22 -8.11 -23.26
N THR A 57 -7.04 -8.68 -23.49
CA THR A 57 -6.00 -8.85 -22.48
C THR A 57 -4.86 -7.88 -22.72
N VAL A 58 -4.66 -6.98 -21.76
CA VAL A 58 -3.47 -6.13 -21.66
C VAL A 58 -2.31 -7.02 -21.18
N GLY A 59 -1.17 -6.96 -21.89
CA GLY A 59 0.20 -7.48 -21.72
C GLY A 59 0.66 -8.43 -20.59
N TRP A 60 -0.08 -8.59 -19.49
CA TRP A 60 0.35 -9.29 -18.27
C TRP A 60 -0.41 -10.61 -18.02
N MET A 61 -1.47 -10.88 -18.81
CA MET A 61 -2.27 -12.12 -18.70
C MET A 61 -1.68 -13.31 -19.48
N ALA A 62 -0.50 -13.17 -20.10
CA ALA A 62 0.13 -14.27 -20.84
C ALA A 62 0.63 -15.40 -19.92
N ASP A 63 1.04 -15.08 -18.69
CA ASP A 63 1.54 -16.04 -17.68
C ASP A 63 0.51 -16.36 -16.59
N TYR A 64 -0.79 -16.13 -16.87
CA TYR A 64 -1.86 -16.36 -15.90
C TYR A 64 -2.13 -17.86 -15.74
N SER A 65 -1.40 -18.53 -14.84
CA SER A 65 -1.84 -19.81 -14.31
C SER A 65 -3.08 -19.53 -13.45
N ASN A 66 -4.19 -20.17 -13.77
CA ASN A 66 -5.50 -19.92 -13.20
C ASN A 66 -5.64 -20.43 -11.73
N ASN A 67 -4.62 -20.26 -10.90
CA ASN A 67 -4.52 -20.75 -9.52
C ASN A 67 -4.74 -19.66 -8.45
N GLY A 68 -4.91 -18.38 -8.86
CA GLY A 68 -5.21 -17.28 -7.93
C GLY A 68 -4.01 -16.67 -7.18
N ALA A 69 -2.77 -17.08 -7.49
CA ALA A 69 -1.56 -16.49 -6.94
C ALA A 69 -0.87 -15.63 -8.01
N ILE A 70 -0.98 -14.31 -7.92
CA ILE A 70 -0.13 -13.37 -8.69
C ILE A 70 1.22 -13.15 -7.98
N VAL A 71 1.22 -13.28 -6.65
CA VAL A 71 2.38 -13.24 -5.75
C VAL A 71 2.25 -14.43 -4.80
N HIS A 72 3.38 -15.01 -4.35
CA HIS A 72 3.35 -16.06 -3.34
C HIS A 72 2.68 -15.53 -2.05
N CYS A 73 1.57 -16.13 -1.64
CA CYS A 73 0.77 -15.69 -0.50
C CYS A 73 0.68 -16.83 0.52
N ASP A 74 1.64 -16.87 1.43
CA ASP A 74 1.76 -17.87 2.51
C ASP A 74 1.39 -17.33 3.90
N ILE A 75 0.97 -16.07 3.98
CA ILE A 75 0.50 -15.41 5.20
C ILE A 75 -1.00 -15.12 5.09
N ASP A 76 -1.74 -15.33 6.18
CA ASP A 76 -3.15 -14.97 6.25
C ASP A 76 -3.40 -13.61 6.92
N TRP A 77 -4.65 -13.15 6.89
CA TRP A 77 -5.00 -11.85 7.44
C TRP A 77 -4.87 -11.76 8.97
N ASP A 78 -5.03 -12.86 9.70
CA ASP A 78 -4.85 -12.89 11.15
C ASP A 78 -3.38 -12.69 11.51
N GLU A 79 -2.48 -13.36 10.79
CA GLU A 79 -1.04 -13.17 10.93
C GLU A 79 -0.61 -11.75 10.55
N VAL A 80 -1.10 -11.21 9.42
CA VAL A 80 -0.83 -9.82 9.00
C VAL A 80 -1.29 -8.82 10.08
N ALA A 81 -2.51 -8.99 10.59
CA ALA A 81 -3.08 -8.09 11.59
C ALA A 81 -2.34 -8.17 12.92
N ALA A 82 -1.97 -9.36 13.39
CA ALA A 82 -1.17 -9.54 14.60
C ALA A 82 0.22 -8.92 14.46
N LEU A 83 0.89 -9.15 13.33
CA LEU A 83 2.20 -8.55 13.03
C LEU A 83 2.12 -7.02 13.08
N ALA A 84 1.11 -6.43 12.43
CA ALA A 84 0.89 -4.99 12.44
C ALA A 84 0.60 -4.45 13.85
N PHE A 85 -0.25 -5.13 14.62
CA PHE A 85 -0.65 -4.68 15.96
C PHE A 85 0.54 -4.68 16.93
N GLU A 86 1.36 -5.73 16.93
CA GLU A 86 2.51 -5.86 17.81
C GLU A 86 3.65 -4.91 17.45
N ALA A 87 3.84 -4.66 16.14
CA ALA A 87 4.88 -3.78 15.63
C ALA A 87 4.61 -2.28 15.87
N LEU A 88 3.40 -1.91 16.29
CA LEU A 88 3.02 -0.52 16.52
C LEU A 88 3.11 -0.10 17.99
N VAL A 89 3.53 1.16 18.20
CA VAL A 89 3.35 1.86 19.48
C VAL A 89 1.87 2.02 19.81
N ASP A 90 1.55 2.33 21.06
CA ASP A 90 0.17 2.63 21.44
C ASP A 90 -0.33 3.92 20.77
N ASP A 91 -1.65 4.01 20.61
CA ASP A 91 -2.32 5.13 19.95
C ASP A 91 -1.86 5.34 18.49
N ALA A 92 -1.35 4.30 17.80
CA ALA A 92 -0.88 4.38 16.42
C ALA A 92 -1.96 4.03 15.38
N ASP A 93 -1.79 4.58 14.18
CA ASP A 93 -2.65 4.31 13.04
C ASP A 93 -2.07 3.18 12.17
N CYS A 94 -2.96 2.48 11.46
CA CYS A 94 -2.62 1.39 10.57
C CYS A 94 -3.47 1.47 9.28
N TYR A 95 -2.81 1.47 8.13
CA TYR A 95 -3.41 1.42 6.80
C TYR A 95 -3.12 0.06 6.17
N LEU A 96 -4.17 -0.76 6.01
CA LEU A 96 -4.09 -2.07 5.36
C LEU A 96 -4.90 -2.06 4.07
N MET A 97 -4.21 -2.20 2.95
CA MET A 97 -4.82 -2.18 1.62
C MET A 97 -5.41 -3.55 1.29
N ALA A 98 -6.58 -3.55 0.66
CA ALA A 98 -7.27 -4.77 0.25
C ALA A 98 -8.17 -4.52 -0.96
N ASN A 99 -8.49 -5.58 -1.68
CA ASN A 99 -9.54 -5.55 -2.70
C ASN A 99 -10.92 -5.85 -2.09
N ASP A 100 -11.95 -5.80 -2.94
CA ASP A 100 -13.34 -6.12 -2.64
C ASP A 100 -13.55 -7.49 -1.96
N LYS A 101 -12.67 -8.46 -2.21
CA LYS A 101 -12.79 -9.84 -1.68
C LYS A 101 -12.09 -10.02 -0.35
N ASN A 102 -11.09 -9.20 -0.08
CA ASN A 102 -10.23 -9.31 1.10
C ASN A 102 -10.54 -8.26 2.17
N VAL A 103 -11.29 -7.21 1.85
CA VAL A 103 -11.62 -6.14 2.81
C VAL A 103 -12.33 -6.64 4.07
N PHE A 104 -13.31 -7.55 3.93
CA PHE A 104 -14.04 -8.07 5.10
C PHE A 104 -13.20 -9.06 5.93
N PRO A 105 -12.50 -10.05 5.34
CA PRO A 105 -11.54 -10.87 6.08
C PRO A 105 -10.47 -10.05 6.81
N ALA A 106 -9.87 -9.08 6.14
CA ALA A 106 -8.84 -8.21 6.71
C ALA A 106 -9.38 -7.36 7.88
N HIS A 107 -10.59 -6.82 7.74
CA HIS A 107 -11.25 -6.08 8.83
C HIS A 107 -11.50 -6.97 10.04
N ALA A 108 -12.05 -8.17 9.82
CA ALA A 108 -12.33 -9.11 10.90
C ALA A 108 -11.06 -9.53 11.63
N ALA A 109 -9.96 -9.77 10.91
CA ALA A 109 -8.66 -10.06 11.49
C ALA A 109 -8.10 -8.87 12.29
N GLY A 110 -8.20 -7.65 11.75
CA GLY A 110 -7.82 -6.43 12.46
C GLY A 110 -8.53 -6.28 13.80
N VAL A 111 -9.85 -6.50 13.83
CA VAL A 111 -10.64 -6.46 15.08
C VAL A 111 -10.20 -7.54 16.06
N ARG A 112 -9.92 -8.77 15.61
CA ARG A 112 -9.41 -9.85 16.46
C ARG A 112 -8.03 -9.55 17.04
N ALA A 113 -7.16 -8.91 16.27
CA ALA A 113 -5.84 -8.46 16.73
C ALA A 113 -5.92 -7.30 17.75
N GLY A 114 -7.07 -6.62 17.87
CA GLY A 114 -7.31 -5.54 18.82
C GLY A 114 -7.36 -4.14 18.21
N PHE A 115 -7.29 -4.02 16.88
CA PHE A 115 -7.54 -2.76 16.20
C PHE A 115 -9.02 -2.36 16.25
N ARG A 116 -9.27 -1.06 16.13
CA ARG A 116 -10.58 -0.50 15.82
C ARG A 116 -10.55 0.20 14.47
N LEU A 117 -11.70 0.27 13.80
CA LEU A 117 -11.84 0.92 12.50
C LEU A 117 -12.13 2.42 12.67
N HIS A 118 -11.33 3.27 12.02
CA HIS A 118 -11.68 4.68 11.82
C HIS A 118 -12.62 4.83 10.63
N ASN A 119 -12.22 4.34 9.46
CA ASN A 119 -12.98 4.47 8.21
C ASN A 119 -12.52 3.44 7.17
N LEU A 120 -13.33 3.19 6.15
CA LEU A 120 -12.94 2.46 4.95
C LEU A 120 -12.61 3.44 3.82
N LEU A 121 -11.33 3.63 3.51
CA LEU A 121 -10.91 4.54 2.45
C LEU A 121 -11.03 3.86 1.08
N VAL A 122 -11.26 4.68 0.05
CA VAL A 122 -11.44 4.22 -1.33
C VAL A 122 -10.43 4.93 -2.21
N TRP A 123 -9.61 4.15 -2.91
CA TRP A 123 -8.70 4.67 -3.92
C TRP A 123 -9.29 4.39 -5.31
N GLY A 124 -9.69 5.45 -6.01
CA GLY A 124 -10.07 5.43 -7.42
C GLY A 124 -8.83 5.43 -8.31
N LYS A 125 -8.68 4.38 -9.12
CA LYS A 125 -7.49 4.13 -9.97
C LYS A 125 -7.46 4.98 -11.25
N GLY A 126 -8.54 5.68 -11.56
CA GLY A 126 -8.74 6.44 -12.81
C GLY A 126 -8.83 5.56 -14.08
N THR A 127 -8.65 4.25 -13.95
CA THR A 127 -8.72 3.25 -15.02
C THR A 127 -9.48 2.04 -14.50
N ALA A 128 -10.20 1.38 -15.39
CA ALA A 128 -11.08 0.28 -15.02
C ALA A 128 -10.63 -1.03 -15.68
N THR A 129 -10.49 -2.09 -14.90
CA THR A 129 -10.25 -3.43 -15.42
C THR A 129 -11.57 -4.03 -15.90
N ALA A 130 -11.60 -4.43 -17.17
CA ALA A 130 -12.79 -5.03 -17.79
C ALA A 130 -13.22 -6.31 -17.03
N ASN A 131 -14.52 -6.44 -16.82
CA ASN A 131 -15.12 -7.55 -16.11
C ASN A 131 -16.51 -7.86 -16.71
N ARG A 132 -17.00 -9.08 -16.53
CA ARG A 132 -18.38 -9.47 -16.90
C ARG A 132 -19.44 -8.79 -16.02
N TRP A 133 -19.06 -8.40 -14.81
CA TRP A 133 -19.90 -7.68 -13.85
C TRP A 133 -19.59 -6.18 -13.88
N PHE A 134 -19.67 -5.49 -12.74
CA PHE A 134 -19.11 -4.14 -12.62
C PHE A 134 -17.59 -4.18 -12.81
N MET A 135 -17.10 -3.24 -13.62
CA MET A 135 -15.67 -3.05 -13.84
C MET A 135 -15.01 -2.61 -12.54
N LYS A 136 -13.78 -3.07 -12.32
CA LYS A 136 -13.01 -2.71 -11.13
C LYS A 136 -12.18 -1.47 -11.43
N ASP A 137 -12.58 -0.35 -10.84
CA ASP A 137 -11.93 0.96 -10.98
C ASP A 137 -11.43 1.54 -9.65
N CYS A 138 -11.65 0.82 -8.54
CA CYS A 138 -11.19 1.21 -7.22
C CYS A 138 -10.64 0.05 -6.39
N GLU A 139 -9.89 0.41 -5.36
CA GLU A 139 -9.41 -0.44 -4.28
C GLU A 139 -9.73 0.17 -2.92
N PHE A 140 -9.63 -0.64 -1.87
CA PHE A 140 -10.00 -0.25 -0.51
C PHE A 140 -8.78 -0.20 0.40
N THR A 141 -8.84 0.65 1.41
CA THR A 141 -7.86 0.67 2.50
C THR A 141 -8.57 0.75 3.83
N LEU A 142 -8.36 -0.25 4.67
CA LEU A 142 -8.81 -0.23 6.06
C LEU A 142 -7.94 0.77 6.81
N TYR A 143 -8.56 1.86 7.27
CA TYR A 143 -7.92 2.82 8.16
C TYR A 143 -8.27 2.46 9.60
N LEU A 144 -7.32 1.81 10.27
CA LEU A 144 -7.43 1.22 11.59
C LEU A 144 -6.58 2.01 12.60
N PHE A 145 -6.86 1.81 13.89
CA PHE A 145 -6.05 2.38 14.99
C PHE A 145 -5.93 1.43 16.18
N LYS A 146 -4.77 1.48 16.84
CA LYS A 146 -4.44 0.77 18.08
C LYS A 146 -4.62 1.73 19.25
N GLY A 147 -5.19 1.27 20.36
CA GLY A 147 -5.38 2.12 21.54
C GLY A 147 -6.40 3.23 21.27
N ARG A 148 -6.06 4.48 21.58
CA ARG A 148 -6.93 5.65 21.43
C ARG A 148 -6.83 6.25 20.03
N ALA A 149 -7.99 6.63 19.49
CA ALA A 149 -8.10 7.38 18.25
C ALA A 149 -7.44 8.76 18.37
N LYS A 150 -6.73 9.18 17.32
CA LYS A 150 -6.11 10.52 17.23
C LYS A 150 -6.72 11.30 16.08
N THR A 151 -6.62 12.63 16.15
CA THR A 151 -6.92 13.51 15.02
C THR A 151 -5.78 13.42 14.01
N ILE A 152 -6.12 13.22 12.73
CA ILE A 152 -5.15 13.27 11.63
C ILE A 152 -4.54 14.68 11.49
N LEU A 153 -3.32 14.74 10.98
CA LEU A 153 -2.59 15.98 10.74
C LEU A 153 -3.11 16.76 9.52
N THR A 154 -4.01 16.17 8.74
CA THR A 154 -4.66 16.78 7.56
C THR A 154 -6.20 16.77 7.69
N PRO A 155 -6.79 17.50 8.66
CA PRO A 155 -8.24 17.54 8.83
C PRO A 155 -8.98 17.91 7.55
N GLY A 156 -10.05 17.18 7.23
CA GLY A 156 -10.84 17.40 6.02
C GLY A 156 -10.41 16.56 4.82
N ALA A 157 -9.31 15.81 4.91
CA ALA A 157 -8.92 14.81 3.91
C ALA A 157 -10.10 13.87 3.59
N LYS A 158 -10.40 13.71 2.29
CA LYS A 158 -11.59 12.98 1.82
C LYS A 158 -11.38 11.48 1.85
N GLN A 159 -12.45 10.72 2.09
CA GLN A 159 -12.42 9.25 2.09
C GLN A 159 -12.05 8.66 0.71
N LEU A 160 -12.51 9.30 -0.37
CA LEU A 160 -12.21 8.94 -1.75
C LEU A 160 -10.97 9.72 -2.22
N SER A 161 -10.01 9.02 -2.80
CA SER A 161 -8.93 9.60 -3.61
C SER A 161 -9.07 9.21 -5.08
N GLN A 162 -8.61 10.07 -5.99
CA GLN A 162 -8.59 9.83 -7.43
C GLN A 162 -7.14 10.00 -7.89
N ILE A 163 -6.37 8.92 -7.80
CA ILE A 163 -4.93 8.92 -8.13
C ILE A 163 -4.70 7.85 -9.19
N PRO A 164 -4.31 8.23 -10.43
CA PRO A 164 -4.07 7.25 -11.47
C PRO A 164 -2.99 6.24 -11.07
N GLN A 165 -3.24 4.96 -11.34
CA GLN A 165 -2.20 3.94 -11.20
C GLN A 165 -1.08 4.21 -12.22
N ARG A 166 0.18 4.12 -11.77
CA ARG A 166 1.36 4.21 -12.62
C ARG A 166 2.19 2.94 -12.44
N ASP A 167 2.64 2.37 -13.54
CA ASP A 167 3.61 1.28 -13.54
C ASP A 167 4.99 1.89 -13.76
N GLU A 168 5.78 1.97 -12.70
CA GLU A 168 7.14 2.55 -12.73
C GLU A 168 8.23 1.46 -12.68
N THR A 169 7.88 0.24 -12.27
CA THR A 169 8.86 -0.83 -11.97
C THR A 169 8.55 -2.19 -12.59
N GLY A 170 7.35 -2.36 -13.15
CA GLY A 170 6.83 -3.64 -13.57
C GLY A 170 6.40 -4.56 -12.42
N HIS A 171 6.24 -4.03 -11.20
CA HIS A 171 5.66 -4.79 -10.09
C HIS A 171 4.15 -4.98 -10.31
N PRO A 172 3.63 -6.23 -10.24
CA PRO A 172 2.26 -6.53 -10.64
C PRO A 172 1.20 -5.79 -9.81
N THR A 173 1.53 -5.41 -8.58
CA THR A 173 0.65 -4.70 -7.64
C THR A 173 1.26 -3.39 -7.09
N GLU A 174 2.04 -2.66 -7.91
CA GLU A 174 2.60 -1.38 -7.46
C GLU A 174 1.51 -0.36 -7.04
N LYS A 175 1.59 0.15 -5.81
CA LYS A 175 0.74 1.25 -5.34
C LYS A 175 1.34 2.61 -5.72
N PRO A 176 0.50 3.62 -6.04
CA PRO A 176 0.99 4.97 -6.29
C PRO A 176 1.66 5.56 -5.05
N VAL A 177 2.87 6.11 -5.23
CA VAL A 177 3.61 6.82 -4.17
C VAL A 177 2.77 7.94 -3.55
N LEU A 178 1.97 8.64 -4.36
CA LEU A 178 1.12 9.75 -3.90
C LEU A 178 0.04 9.30 -2.91
N GLU A 179 -0.52 8.10 -3.09
CA GLU A 179 -1.51 7.57 -2.14
C GLU A 179 -0.84 7.21 -0.81
N MET A 180 0.34 6.59 -0.86
CA MET A 180 1.11 6.29 0.35
C MET A 180 1.51 7.56 1.10
N GLU A 181 1.93 8.59 0.37
CA GLU A 181 2.32 9.88 0.94
C GLU A 181 1.12 10.58 1.60
N ARG A 182 -0.08 10.46 1.04
CA ARG A 182 -1.32 10.96 1.63
C ARG A 182 -1.59 10.33 3.00
N TYR A 183 -1.45 9.01 3.13
CA TYR A 183 -1.60 8.30 4.43
C TYR A 183 -0.52 8.71 5.44
N ILE A 184 0.74 8.75 5.00
CA ILE A 184 1.88 9.07 5.86
C ILE A 184 1.77 10.51 6.40
N ARG A 185 1.36 11.46 5.56
CA ARG A 185 1.19 12.85 5.99
C ARG A 185 0.00 13.03 6.94
N ALA A 186 -1.05 12.23 6.80
CA ALA A 186 -2.20 12.27 7.68
C ALA A 186 -1.89 11.73 9.09
N SER A 187 -1.06 10.70 9.21
CA SER A 187 -0.97 9.92 10.47
C SER A 187 0.41 9.84 11.12
N ALA A 188 1.48 10.29 10.46
CA ALA A 188 2.83 10.32 11.04
C ALA A 188 3.41 11.74 11.04
N LYS A 189 3.96 12.19 12.15
CA LYS A 189 4.70 13.46 12.27
C LYS A 189 6.08 13.36 11.60
N PRO A 190 6.70 14.48 11.19
CA PRO A 190 8.07 14.48 10.69
C PRO A 190 9.02 13.74 11.65
N GLY A 191 9.88 12.89 11.10
CA GLY A 191 10.80 12.06 11.87
C GLY A 191 10.19 10.82 12.53
N GLU A 192 8.86 10.64 12.56
CA GLU A 192 8.27 9.37 13.03
C GLU A 192 8.56 8.22 12.05
N THR A 193 8.50 6.99 12.56
CA THR A 193 8.83 5.78 11.78
C THR A 193 7.58 5.19 11.14
N VAL A 194 7.61 5.06 9.81
CA VAL A 194 6.64 4.31 9.00
C VAL A 194 7.18 2.91 8.75
N LEU A 195 6.35 1.89 9.00
CA LEU A 195 6.67 0.48 8.75
C LEU A 195 5.84 -0.07 7.58
N ASP A 196 6.52 -0.79 6.69
CA ASP A 196 5.91 -1.62 5.65
C ASP A 196 6.63 -2.99 5.60
N PRO A 197 6.04 -4.05 6.19
CA PRO A 197 6.67 -5.37 6.21
C PRO A 197 6.49 -6.17 4.91
N PHE A 198 5.77 -5.62 3.93
CA PHE A 198 5.52 -6.22 2.62
C PHE A 198 5.88 -5.21 1.53
N MET A 199 7.08 -4.62 1.63
CA MET A 199 7.38 -3.35 0.95
C MET A 199 7.35 -3.41 -0.58
N GLY A 200 7.46 -4.60 -1.18
CA GLY A 200 7.46 -4.78 -2.63
C GLY A 200 8.54 -3.92 -3.28
N SER A 201 8.16 -3.19 -4.34
CA SER A 201 9.06 -2.25 -5.02
C SER A 201 9.29 -0.92 -4.28
N GLY A 202 8.81 -0.77 -3.03
CA GLY A 202 9.20 0.30 -2.11
C GLY A 202 8.42 1.60 -2.22
N SER A 203 7.19 1.59 -2.76
CA SER A 203 6.36 2.82 -2.87
C SER A 203 6.13 3.53 -1.54
N THR A 204 5.86 2.78 -0.46
CA THR A 204 5.72 3.33 0.90
C THR A 204 7.02 3.99 1.37
N GLY A 205 8.16 3.37 1.10
CA GLY A 205 9.47 3.91 1.47
C GLY A 205 9.81 5.20 0.74
N VAL A 206 9.56 5.26 -0.57
CA VAL A 206 9.72 6.49 -1.37
C VAL A 206 8.86 7.62 -0.78
N ALA A 207 7.58 7.33 -0.49
CA ALA A 207 6.66 8.30 0.09
C ALA A 207 7.11 8.78 1.48
N ALA A 208 7.56 7.86 2.36
CA ALA A 208 8.05 8.19 3.69
C ALA A 208 9.28 9.12 3.63
N VAL A 209 10.26 8.79 2.79
CA VAL A 209 11.47 9.61 2.61
C VAL A 209 11.12 11.00 2.07
N ARG A 210 10.28 11.10 1.03
CA ARG A 210 9.82 12.38 0.48
C ARG A 210 9.07 13.23 1.50
N ALA A 211 8.25 12.59 2.34
CA ALA A 211 7.55 13.24 3.43
C ALA A 211 8.47 13.59 4.62
N GLY A 212 9.74 13.18 4.65
CA GLY A 212 10.64 13.43 5.78
C GLY A 212 10.29 12.63 7.03
N ARG A 213 9.79 11.41 6.84
CA ARG A 213 9.60 10.39 7.90
C ARG A 213 10.73 9.37 7.80
N ARG A 214 10.98 8.64 8.90
CA ARG A 214 11.84 7.45 8.84
C ARG A 214 11.04 6.31 8.24
N PHE A 215 11.72 5.40 7.55
CA PHE A 215 11.09 4.23 6.95
C PHE A 215 11.78 2.95 7.40
N VAL A 216 10.98 1.92 7.68
CA VAL A 216 11.46 0.56 7.83
C VAL A 216 10.67 -0.35 6.90
N GLY A 217 11.39 -1.04 6.02
CA GLY A 217 10.80 -1.93 5.02
C GLY A 217 11.35 -3.35 5.12
N VAL A 218 10.49 -4.36 4.95
CA VAL A 218 10.92 -5.76 4.79
C VAL A 218 10.37 -6.29 3.46
N GLU A 219 11.21 -6.99 2.71
CA GLU A 219 10.84 -7.69 1.47
C GLU A 219 11.50 -9.05 1.46
N ILE A 220 10.80 -10.08 0.98
CA ILE A 220 11.31 -11.45 0.93
C ILE A 220 11.99 -11.77 -0.41
N GLU A 221 11.53 -11.16 -1.50
CA GLU A 221 12.06 -11.38 -2.84
C GLU A 221 13.17 -10.39 -3.19
N ARG A 222 14.39 -10.90 -3.44
CA ARG A 222 15.56 -10.08 -3.78
C ARG A 222 15.32 -9.09 -4.92
N ARG A 223 14.59 -9.50 -5.97
CA ARG A 223 14.32 -8.64 -7.12
C ARG A 223 13.58 -7.36 -6.71
N TRP A 224 12.59 -7.48 -5.84
CA TRP A 224 11.79 -6.34 -5.36
C TRP A 224 12.54 -5.53 -4.32
N PHE A 225 13.30 -6.20 -3.45
CA PHE A 225 14.22 -5.54 -2.52
C PHE A 225 15.21 -4.63 -3.25
N ASP A 226 15.89 -5.14 -4.28
CA ASP A 226 16.86 -4.36 -5.05
C ASP A 226 16.17 -3.18 -5.79
N ALA A 227 14.92 -3.36 -6.24
CA ALA A 227 14.13 -2.29 -6.85
C ALA A 227 13.74 -1.20 -5.83
N ALA A 228 13.31 -1.60 -4.63
CA ALA A 228 13.00 -0.70 -3.52
C ALA A 228 14.23 0.12 -3.11
N CYS A 229 15.40 -0.52 -2.98
CA CYS A 229 16.66 0.18 -2.68
C CYS A 229 16.94 1.29 -3.71
N ARG A 230 16.94 0.98 -5.01
CA ARG A 230 17.20 1.98 -6.06
C ARG A 230 16.22 3.14 -6.04
N ARG A 231 14.92 2.87 -5.85
CA ARG A 231 13.88 3.90 -5.80
C ARG A 231 14.03 4.83 -4.60
N ILE A 232 14.33 4.24 -3.43
CA ILE A 232 14.50 4.99 -2.19
C ILE A 232 15.81 5.79 -2.21
N GLU A 233 16.88 5.27 -2.80
CA GLU A 233 18.13 6.01 -3.06
C GLU A 233 17.86 7.25 -3.92
N ALA A 234 17.15 7.10 -5.04
CA ALA A 234 16.77 8.22 -5.90
C ALA A 234 15.90 9.25 -5.17
N ALA A 235 14.97 8.78 -4.34
CA ALA A 235 14.12 9.65 -3.52
C ALA A 235 14.91 10.42 -2.46
N ALA A 236 15.90 9.78 -1.82
CA ALA A 236 16.76 10.38 -0.81
C ALA A 236 17.76 11.39 -1.41
N ALA A 237 18.21 11.16 -2.64
CA ALA A 237 19.12 12.05 -3.37
C ALA A 237 18.42 13.30 -3.92
N THR A 238 17.10 13.26 -4.10
CA THR A 238 16.34 14.40 -4.61
C THR A 238 15.98 15.35 -3.46
N PRO A 239 16.37 16.64 -3.50
CA PRO A 239 15.96 17.61 -2.50
C PRO A 239 14.43 17.66 -2.41
N ARG A 240 13.88 17.66 -1.19
CA ARG A 240 12.43 17.74 -0.97
C ARG A 240 11.86 18.93 -1.76
N PRO A 241 10.98 18.73 -2.75
CA PRO A 241 10.39 19.85 -3.46
C PRO A 241 9.60 20.69 -2.45
N ARG A 242 9.97 21.96 -2.30
CA ARG A 242 9.16 22.94 -1.55
C ARG A 242 7.86 23.16 -2.35
N GLY A 243 6.71 22.98 -1.72
CA GLY A 243 5.42 23.48 -2.22
C GLY A 243 4.69 22.68 -3.29
N MET A 244 5.18 21.52 -3.77
CA MET A 244 4.46 20.77 -4.83
C MET A 244 3.15 20.11 -4.34
N PHE A 245 2.94 19.97 -3.03
CA PHE A 245 1.79 19.28 -2.44
C PHE A 245 1.03 20.09 -1.38
N ASP A 246 1.34 21.39 -1.23
CA ASP A 246 0.47 22.32 -0.50
C ASP A 246 -0.88 22.52 -1.23
N ALA A 247 -1.01 22.00 -2.47
CA ALA A 247 -2.26 21.97 -3.24
C ALA A 247 -3.38 21.10 -2.62
N PHE A 248 -3.09 20.21 -1.66
CA PHE A 248 -4.14 19.56 -0.88
C PHE A 248 -4.76 20.46 0.19
N GLU A 249 -4.17 21.63 0.45
CA GLU A 249 -4.71 22.64 1.39
C GLU A 249 -5.66 23.66 0.73
N GLY A 250 -5.95 23.60 -0.58
CA GLY A 250 -6.76 24.67 -1.16
C GLY A 250 -7.31 24.63 -2.59
N GLU A 251 -7.31 23.53 -3.34
CA GLU A 251 -7.91 23.55 -4.69
C GLU A 251 -9.28 22.86 -4.76
N GLN A 252 -10.32 23.71 -4.78
CA GLN A 252 -11.58 23.39 -5.45
C GLN A 252 -11.26 23.15 -6.92
N VAL A 253 -11.43 21.92 -7.40
CA VAL A 253 -11.48 21.66 -8.84
C VAL A 253 -12.78 22.29 -9.34
N GLU A 254 -12.67 23.42 -10.03
CA GLU A 254 -13.75 24.00 -10.82
C GLU A 254 -14.24 22.96 -11.82
N MET A 255 -15.42 22.40 -11.56
CA MET A 255 -16.16 21.64 -12.56
C MET A 255 -16.64 22.64 -13.61
N ALA A 256 -16.02 22.61 -14.79
CA ALA A 256 -16.51 23.32 -15.96
C ALA A 256 -17.96 22.87 -16.23
N THR A 257 -18.93 23.70 -15.85
CA THR A 257 -20.31 23.57 -16.30
C THR A 257 -20.35 23.96 -17.77
N GLY A 258 -20.15 22.99 -18.65
CA GLY A 258 -20.53 23.10 -20.06
C GLY A 258 -22.06 23.21 -20.12
N GLY A 259 -22.55 24.44 -20.20
CA GLY A 259 -23.94 24.73 -20.51
C GLY A 259 -24.26 24.21 -21.92
N VAL A 260 -25.28 23.37 -22.01
CA VAL A 260 -25.99 23.13 -23.26
C VAL A 260 -27.26 23.96 -23.17
N ALA A 261 -27.32 24.99 -24.02
CA ALA A 261 -28.56 25.66 -24.39
C ALA A 261 -29.32 24.79 -25.40
#